data_AF-A0A1Z7ZRR0-F1
#
_entry.id   AF-A0A1Z7ZRR0-F1
#
_cell.length_a   1.000
_cell.length_b   1.000
_cell.length_c   1.000
_cell.angle_alpha   90.00
_cell.angle_beta   90.00
_cell.angle_gamma   90.00
#
_symmetry.space_group_name_H-M   'P 1'
#
loop_
_entity.id
_entity.type
_entity.pdbx_description
1 polymer ?
#
loop_
_entity_poly.entity_id
_entity_poly.type
_entity_poly.pdbx_seq_one_letter_code
_entity_poly.pdbx_strand_id
1 'polypeptide(L)'
;MGLGMASWIYKQRPRKPFSKRKSKPTCNTLPSYNRTFKLQPSKKSNDLYIIISVLLLGLLFFSLSFKIPQFIDYSNTLNAKKQERIERNNTAAFQFLMNSGLSRLRGNNYIGAYSEFKLAHDIYPNNEFLNQLIIETLSALCENDNAYCDDLEFKLKNTL
;
A
#
# COMPACT_ATOMS: atom_id res chain seq x y z
N MET A 1 38.55 -82.38 -8.50
CA MET A 1 37.25 -82.57 -7.82
C MET A 1 36.79 -81.20 -7.30
N GLY A 2 35.84 -80.53 -7.96
CA GLY A 2 35.54 -79.12 -7.68
C GLY A 2 34.14 -78.65 -8.09
N LEU A 3 33.13 -79.51 -7.96
CA LEU A 3 31.72 -79.17 -8.30
C LEU A 3 30.75 -79.45 -7.14
N GLY A 4 31.23 -79.46 -5.89
CA GLY A 4 30.39 -79.75 -4.71
C GLY A 4 29.72 -78.54 -4.06
N MET A 5 30.39 -77.37 -4.01
CA MET A 5 29.99 -76.30 -3.10
C MET A 5 28.83 -75.40 -3.58
N ALA A 6 28.47 -75.45 -4.86
CA ALA A 6 27.41 -74.60 -5.44
C ALA A 6 26.14 -75.36 -5.86
N SER A 7 26.00 -76.65 -5.53
CA SER A 7 24.86 -77.47 -5.99
C SER A 7 23.50 -76.95 -5.50
N TRP A 8 23.47 -76.16 -4.43
CA TRP A 8 22.24 -75.57 -3.87
C TRP A 8 21.59 -74.53 -4.79
N ILE A 9 22.35 -73.91 -5.70
CA ILE A 9 21.87 -72.88 -6.62
C ILE A 9 20.96 -73.53 -7.68
N TYR A 10 21.36 -74.69 -8.20
CA TYR A 10 20.64 -75.41 -9.26
C TYR A 10 19.51 -76.31 -8.73
N LYS A 11 19.45 -76.57 -7.41
CA LYS A 11 18.35 -77.30 -6.75
C LYS A 11 17.15 -76.42 -6.36
N GLN A 12 17.16 -75.13 -6.69
CA GLN A 12 16.05 -74.24 -6.37
C GLN A 12 14.86 -74.53 -7.30
N ARG A 13 13.82 -75.19 -6.76
CA ARG A 13 12.55 -75.39 -7.48
C ARG A 13 11.90 -74.03 -7.81
N PRO A 14 11.26 -73.89 -8.99
CA PRO A 14 10.55 -72.66 -9.35
C PRO A 14 9.43 -72.34 -8.35
N ARG A 15 9.27 -71.04 -8.09
CA ARG A 15 8.56 -70.48 -6.94
C ARG A 15 7.04 -70.50 -7.15
N LYS A 16 6.26 -70.68 -6.08
CA LYS A 16 4.85 -70.26 -6.07
C LYS A 16 4.82 -68.73 -5.95
N PRO A 17 4.10 -68.02 -6.83
CA PRO A 17 3.94 -66.58 -6.67
C PRO A 17 3.20 -66.30 -5.34
N PHE A 18 3.62 -65.26 -4.62
CA PHE A 18 3.02 -64.70 -3.40
C PHE A 18 3.28 -65.37 -2.03
N SER A 19 4.20 -66.33 -1.87
CA SER A 19 4.57 -66.79 -0.53
C SER A 19 5.50 -65.79 0.18
N LYS A 20 5.12 -65.31 1.38
CA LYS A 20 5.99 -64.45 2.22
C LYS A 20 7.30 -65.18 2.56
N ARG A 21 8.41 -64.51 2.31
CA ARG A 21 9.78 -65.01 2.54
C ARG A 21 10.00 -65.22 4.04
N LYS A 22 10.43 -66.40 4.49
CA LYS A 22 11.09 -66.51 5.80
C LYS A 22 12.44 -65.80 5.70
N SER A 23 12.70 -64.89 6.64
CA SER A 23 13.97 -64.15 6.73
C SER A 23 15.15 -65.12 6.73
N LYS A 24 16.15 -64.88 5.88
CA LYS A 24 17.40 -65.62 5.92
C LYS A 24 18.22 -65.08 7.10
N PRO A 25 18.76 -65.93 8.00
CA PRO A 25 19.63 -65.45 9.06
C PRO A 25 20.85 -64.77 8.45
N THR A 26 21.06 -63.50 8.79
CA THR A 26 22.24 -62.73 8.38
C THR A 26 23.38 -63.00 9.34
N CYS A 27 24.46 -63.63 8.88
CA CYS A 27 25.65 -63.94 9.70
C CYS A 27 26.55 -62.74 10.03
N ASN A 28 26.10 -61.50 9.75
CA ASN A 28 26.90 -60.30 9.98
C ASN A 28 26.27 -59.48 11.11
N THR A 29 26.42 -59.91 12.36
CA THR A 29 26.24 -59.02 13.50
C THR A 29 27.45 -58.08 13.53
N LEU A 30 27.31 -56.89 12.97
CA LEU A 30 28.32 -55.83 13.12
C LEU A 30 28.51 -55.57 14.63
N PRO A 31 29.76 -55.49 15.12
CA PRO A 31 29.99 -55.22 16.53
C PRO A 31 29.39 -53.86 16.89
N SER A 32 28.57 -53.84 17.95
CA SER A 32 28.03 -52.62 18.54
C SER A 32 29.17 -51.80 19.12
N TYR A 33 29.65 -50.81 18.37
CA TYR A 33 30.64 -49.87 18.89
C TYR A 33 29.93 -48.80 19.73
N ASN A 34 30.38 -48.63 20.97
CA ASN A 34 29.83 -47.64 21.88
C ASN A 34 30.73 -46.40 21.86
N ARG A 35 30.31 -45.34 21.15
CA ARG A 35 31.06 -44.05 21.12
C ARG A 35 30.61 -43.17 22.27
N THR A 36 31.50 -42.97 23.22
CA THR A 36 31.39 -41.83 24.12
C THR A 36 31.99 -40.62 23.43
N PHE A 37 31.16 -39.69 22.96
CA PHE A 37 31.64 -38.39 22.52
C PHE A 37 32.09 -37.61 23.75
N LYS A 38 33.36 -37.17 23.78
CA LYS A 38 33.80 -36.24 24.83
C LYS A 38 33.02 -34.94 24.64
N LEU A 39 32.17 -34.60 25.60
CA LEU A 39 31.49 -33.32 25.63
C LEU A 39 32.56 -32.23 25.76
N GLN A 40 32.75 -31.46 24.69
CA GLN A 40 33.62 -30.28 24.74
C GLN A 40 32.86 -29.17 25.47
N PRO A 41 33.43 -28.58 26.55
CA PRO A 41 32.77 -27.46 27.22
C PRO A 41 32.59 -26.29 26.26
N SER A 42 31.44 -25.63 26.31
CA SER A 42 31.18 -24.42 25.52
C SER A 42 32.23 -23.37 25.87
N LYS A 43 32.92 -22.82 24.85
CA LYS A 43 33.84 -21.70 25.06
C LYS A 43 33.06 -20.55 25.69
N LYS A 44 33.64 -19.89 26.71
CA LYS A 44 33.07 -18.69 27.33
C LYS A 44 32.73 -17.68 26.22
N SER A 45 31.47 -17.26 26.12
CA SER A 45 31.07 -16.20 25.19
C SER A 45 31.80 -14.92 25.56
N ASN A 46 32.34 -14.22 24.57
CA ASN A 46 33.10 -13.01 24.80
C ASN A 46 32.13 -11.82 24.77
N ASP A 47 31.66 -11.35 25.93
CA ASP A 47 30.60 -10.33 26.03
C ASP A 47 30.91 -8.99 25.31
N LEU A 48 32.15 -8.79 24.87
CA LEU A 48 32.59 -7.67 24.04
C LEU A 48 31.78 -7.51 22.74
N TYR A 49 31.34 -8.58 22.08
CA TYR A 49 30.55 -8.42 20.84
C TYR A 49 29.20 -7.76 21.10
N ILE A 50 28.59 -8.02 22.27
CA ILE A 50 27.32 -7.40 22.69
C ILE A 50 27.52 -5.90 22.84
N ILE A 51 28.56 -5.50 23.57
CA ILE A 51 28.92 -4.09 23.80
C ILE A 51 29.18 -3.36 22.47
N ILE A 52 29.98 -3.97 21.59
CA ILE A 52 30.29 -3.38 20.27
C ILE A 52 29.02 -3.24 19.43
N SER A 53 28.11 -4.22 19.46
CA SER A 53 26.85 -4.15 18.70
C SER A 53 25.93 -3.02 19.18
N VAL A 54 25.83 -2.83 20.50
CA VAL A 54 25.03 -1.76 21.10
C VAL A 54 25.62 -0.40 20.75
N LEU A 55 26.95 -0.27 20.79
CA LEU A 55 27.65 0.96 20.42
C LEU A 55 27.43 1.32 18.95
N LEU A 56 27.47 0.33 18.04
CA LEU A 56 27.18 0.51 16.61
C LEU A 56 25.75 0.99 16.36
N LEU A 57 24.76 0.39 17.04
CA LEU A 57 23.37 0.82 16.98
C LEU A 57 23.19 2.25 17.50
N GLY A 58 23.86 2.61 18.60
CA GLY A 58 23.85 3.95 19.15
C GLY A 58 24.42 5.00 18.19
N LEU A 59 25.55 4.69 17.54
CA LEU A 59 26.15 5.57 16.52
C LEU A 59 25.24 5.76 15.31
N LEU A 60 24.61 4.70 14.82
CA LEU A 60 23.62 4.80 13.74
C LEU A 60 22.45 5.69 14.14
N PHE A 61 21.87 5.47 15.32
CA PHE A 61 20.75 6.26 15.81
C PHE A 61 21.10 7.75 15.98
N PHE A 62 22.29 8.03 16.51
CA PHE A 62 22.81 9.39 16.67
C PHE A 62 22.99 10.09 15.31
N SER A 63 23.59 9.40 14.35
CA SER A 63 23.82 9.94 13.00
C SER A 63 22.51 10.28 12.27
N LEU A 64 21.49 9.43 12.43
CA LEU A 64 20.15 9.67 11.89
C LEU A 64 19.48 10.86 12.59
N SER A 65 19.55 10.91 13.92
CA SER A 65 18.95 11.97 14.73
C SER A 65 19.45 13.37 14.34
N PHE A 66 20.73 13.49 13.99
CA PHE A 66 21.32 14.76 13.53
C PHE A 66 20.73 15.25 12.18
N LYS A 67 20.25 14.33 11.33
CA LYS A 67 19.70 14.66 9.99
C LYS A 67 18.18 14.85 9.95
N ILE A 68 17.47 14.42 10.99
CA ILE A 68 16.02 14.60 11.14
C ILE A 68 15.56 16.05 10.92
N PRO A 69 16.15 17.09 11.56
CA PRO A 69 15.65 18.47 11.40
C PRO A 69 15.76 18.97 9.95
N GLN A 70 16.87 18.69 9.27
CA GLN A 70 17.06 19.06 7.86
C GLN A 70 16.02 18.40 6.95
N PHE A 71 15.67 17.15 7.22
CA PHE A 71 14.63 16.44 6.47
C PHE A 71 13.24 17.02 6.77
N ILE A 72 12.94 17.33 8.03
CA ILE A 72 11.67 17.96 8.42
C ILE A 72 11.51 19.29 7.70
N ASP A 73 12.52 20.16 7.75
CA ASP A 73 12.49 21.47 7.07
C ASP A 73 12.29 21.33 5.55
N TYR A 74 13.02 20.40 4.92
CA TYR A 74 12.83 20.09 3.50
C TYR A 74 11.40 19.61 3.20
N SER A 75 10.86 18.70 4.01
CA SER A 75 9.50 18.18 3.83
C SER A 75 8.44 19.28 4.01
N ASN A 76 8.63 20.17 4.99
CA ASN A 76 7.74 21.30 5.26
C ASN A 76 7.76 22.31 4.10
N THR A 77 8.94 22.65 3.59
CA THR A 77 9.06 23.56 2.43
C THR A 77 8.46 22.98 1.16
N LEU A 78 8.61 21.66 0.93
CA LEU A 78 7.92 21.00 -0.18
C LEU A 78 6.41 21.02 -0.03
N ASN A 79 5.89 20.74 1.16
CA ASN A 79 4.47 20.78 1.45
C ASN A 79 3.90 22.19 1.26
N ALA A 80 4.60 23.22 1.72
CA ALA A 80 4.23 24.62 1.50
C ALA A 80 4.16 24.96 0.01
N LYS A 81 5.20 24.63 -0.77
CA LYS A 81 5.20 24.84 -2.24
C LYS A 81 4.09 24.07 -2.95
N LYS A 82 3.73 22.88 -2.45
CA LYS A 82 2.61 22.10 -2.99
C LYS A 82 1.28 22.79 -2.71
N GLN A 83 1.07 23.28 -1.48
CA GLN A 83 -0.12 24.04 -1.11
C GLN A 83 -0.25 25.32 -1.95
N GLU A 84 0.83 26.09 -2.09
CA GLU A 84 0.85 27.29 -2.95
C GLU A 84 0.47 26.98 -4.40
N ARG A 85 0.92 25.84 -4.93
CA ARG A 85 0.55 25.41 -6.30
C ARG A 85 -0.93 25.04 -6.39
N ILE A 86 -1.47 24.36 -5.39
CA ILE A 86 -2.89 24.02 -5.33
C ILE A 86 -3.73 25.29 -5.29
N GLU A 87 -3.40 26.24 -4.41
CA GLU A 87 -4.10 27.53 -4.32
C GLU A 87 -4.00 28.33 -5.63
N ARG A 88 -2.83 28.35 -6.28
CA ARG A 88 -2.67 29.00 -7.59
C ARG A 88 -3.53 28.34 -8.67
N ASN A 89 -3.63 27.02 -8.65
CA ASN A 89 -4.45 26.29 -9.62
C ASN A 89 -5.94 26.52 -9.34
N ASN A 90 -6.36 26.51 -8.07
CA ASN A 90 -7.73 26.78 -7.64
C ASN A 90 -8.17 28.20 -8.00
N THR A 91 -7.34 29.20 -7.72
CA THR A 91 -7.61 30.60 -8.10
C THR A 91 -7.72 30.77 -9.62
N ALA A 92 -6.81 30.17 -10.40
CA ALA A 92 -6.86 30.21 -11.86
C ALA A 92 -8.10 29.50 -12.42
N ALA A 93 -8.43 28.31 -11.89
CA ALA A 93 -9.62 27.57 -12.29
C ALA A 93 -10.90 28.34 -11.96
N PHE A 94 -10.99 28.92 -10.76
CA PHE A 94 -12.11 29.75 -10.36
C PHE A 94 -12.28 30.96 -11.28
N GLN A 95 -11.20 31.70 -11.57
CA GLN A 95 -11.26 32.85 -12.48
C GLN A 95 -11.70 32.44 -13.88
N PHE A 96 -11.21 31.31 -14.40
CA PHE A 96 -11.63 30.77 -15.68
C PHE A 96 -13.13 30.45 -15.70
N LEU A 97 -13.63 29.73 -14.68
CA LEU A 97 -15.04 29.36 -14.56
C LEU A 97 -15.94 30.59 -14.40
N MET A 98 -15.54 31.56 -13.59
CA MET A 98 -16.26 32.83 -13.43
C MET A 98 -16.36 33.59 -14.75
N ASN A 99 -15.26 33.72 -15.49
CA ASN A 99 -15.25 34.41 -16.77
C ASN A 99 -16.08 33.68 -17.83
N SER A 100 -15.96 32.34 -17.90
CA SER A 100 -16.78 31.49 -18.77
C SER A 100 -18.27 31.63 -18.46
N GLY A 101 -18.64 31.47 -17.18
CA GLY A 101 -20.02 31.59 -16.70
C GLY A 101 -20.63 32.96 -17.00
N LEU A 102 -19.91 34.04 -16.70
CA LEU A 102 -20.34 35.41 -17.02
C LEU A 102 -20.50 35.64 -18.53
N SER A 103 -19.60 35.10 -19.35
CA SER A 103 -19.73 35.19 -20.81
C SER A 103 -20.97 34.45 -21.32
N ARG A 104 -21.27 33.26 -20.78
CA ARG A 104 -22.48 32.49 -21.12
C ARG A 104 -23.75 33.17 -20.66
N LEU A 105 -23.73 33.78 -19.47
CA LEU A 105 -24.84 34.55 -18.91
C LEU A 105 -25.19 35.74 -19.81
N ARG A 106 -24.18 36.50 -20.26
CA ARG A 106 -24.38 37.60 -21.23
C ARG A 106 -24.91 37.11 -22.58
N GLY A 107 -24.64 35.87 -22.94
CA GLY A 107 -25.17 35.21 -24.13
C GLY A 107 -26.53 34.53 -23.94
N ASN A 108 -27.24 34.79 -22.83
CA ASN A 108 -28.51 34.15 -22.45
C ASN A 108 -28.46 32.62 -22.35
N ASN A 109 -27.27 32.03 -22.22
CA ASN A 109 -27.10 30.60 -21.98
C ASN A 109 -27.06 30.34 -20.46
N TYR A 110 -28.23 30.42 -19.82
CA TYR A 110 -28.37 30.30 -18.36
C TYR A 110 -27.98 28.92 -17.85
N ILE A 111 -28.33 27.83 -18.55
CA ILE A 111 -27.98 26.45 -18.17
C ILE A 111 -26.45 26.29 -18.15
N GLY A 112 -25.80 26.77 -19.21
CA GLY A 112 -24.34 26.77 -19.30
C GLY A 112 -23.71 27.62 -18.21
N ALA A 113 -24.20 28.84 -17.99
CA ALA A 113 -23.69 29.72 -16.94
C ALA A 113 -23.80 29.09 -15.54
N TYR A 114 -24.98 28.53 -15.22
CA TYR A 114 -25.22 27.85 -13.94
C TYR A 114 -24.26 26.67 -13.73
N SER A 115 -24.01 25.86 -14.77
CA SER A 115 -23.06 24.75 -14.67
C SER A 115 -21.63 25.19 -14.34
N GLU A 116 -21.16 26.30 -14.94
CA GLU A 116 -19.82 26.86 -14.69
C GLU A 116 -19.74 27.46 -13.27
N PHE A 117 -20.80 28.16 -12.83
CA PHE A 117 -20.89 28.72 -11.48
C PHE A 117 -20.97 27.65 -10.40
N LYS A 118 -21.65 26.54 -10.66
CA LYS A 118 -21.69 25.39 -9.74
C LYS A 118 -20.29 24.80 -9.54
N LEU A 119 -19.52 24.63 -10.62
CA LEU A 119 -18.12 24.19 -10.52
C LEU A 119 -17.25 25.22 -9.77
N ALA A 120 -17.49 26.52 -9.98
CA ALA A 120 -16.77 27.56 -9.25
C ALA A 120 -17.11 27.55 -7.74
N HIS A 121 -18.34 27.18 -7.39
CA HIS A 121 -18.82 27.09 -6.00
C HIS A 121 -18.15 25.94 -5.25
N ASP A 122 -17.86 24.84 -5.94
CA ASP A 122 -17.12 23.71 -5.34
C ASP A 122 -15.67 24.09 -4.98
N ILE A 123 -15.10 25.12 -5.63
CA ILE A 123 -13.76 25.65 -5.31
C ILE A 123 -13.83 26.68 -4.18
N TYR A 124 -14.72 27.66 -4.29
CA TYR A 124 -14.87 28.74 -3.29
C TYR A 124 -16.35 28.90 -2.87
N PRO A 125 -16.85 28.05 -1.96
CA PRO A 125 -18.27 28.02 -1.60
C PRO A 125 -18.74 29.27 -0.84
N ASN A 126 -17.82 29.94 -0.15
CA ASN A 126 -18.11 31.10 0.68
C ASN A 126 -18.02 32.42 -0.09
N ASN A 127 -17.87 32.38 -1.43
CA ASN A 127 -17.82 33.59 -2.22
C ASN A 127 -19.23 34.18 -2.41
N GLU A 128 -19.51 35.30 -1.72
CA GLU A 128 -20.82 35.97 -1.74
C GLU A 128 -21.27 36.36 -3.14
N PHE A 129 -20.36 36.94 -3.94
CA PHE A 129 -20.67 37.39 -5.31
C PHE A 129 -21.06 36.22 -6.23
N LEU A 130 -20.34 35.11 -6.16
CA LEU A 130 -20.69 33.89 -6.88
C LEU A 130 -22.05 33.33 -6.41
N ASN A 131 -22.29 33.31 -5.10
CA ASN A 131 -23.54 32.79 -4.56
C ASN A 131 -24.74 33.63 -5.03
N GLN A 132 -24.58 34.95 -5.09
CA GLN A 132 -25.59 35.83 -5.68
C GLN A 132 -25.84 35.52 -7.16
N LEU A 133 -24.78 35.37 -7.97
CA LEU A 133 -24.92 35.01 -9.39
C LEU A 133 -25.61 33.65 -9.59
N ILE A 134 -25.34 32.67 -8.71
CA ILE A 134 -26.02 31.38 -8.73
C ILE A 134 -27.52 31.55 -8.46
N ILE A 135 -27.90 32.37 -7.49
CA ILE A 135 -29.32 32.63 -7.18
C ILE A 135 -30.00 33.35 -8.36
N GLU A 136 -29.37 34.38 -8.92
CA GLU A 136 -29.90 35.13 -10.08
C GLU A 136 -30.04 34.25 -11.33
N THR A 137 -29.08 33.35 -11.56
CA THR A 137 -29.19 32.39 -12.68
C THR A 137 -30.25 31.35 -12.45
N LEU A 138 -30.37 30.82 -11.23
CA LEU A 138 -31.40 29.86 -10.87
C LEU A 138 -32.80 30.47 -10.90
N SER A 139 -32.98 31.74 -10.52
CA SER A 139 -34.28 32.42 -10.64
C SER A 139 -34.69 32.56 -12.10
N ALA A 140 -33.77 32.98 -12.97
CA ALA A 140 -34.03 33.05 -14.41
C ALA A 140 -34.30 31.66 -15.03
N LEU A 141 -33.64 30.60 -14.54
CA LEU A 141 -33.88 29.24 -15.00
C LEU A 141 -35.23 28.71 -14.53
N CYS A 142 -35.59 28.92 -13.26
CA CYS A 142 -36.86 28.49 -12.67
C CYS A 142 -38.07 29.13 -13.39
N GLU A 143 -37.97 30.41 -13.77
CA GLU A 143 -39.02 31.07 -14.57
C GLU A 143 -39.23 30.44 -15.95
N ASN A 144 -38.17 29.87 -16.55
CA ASN A 144 -38.21 29.25 -17.88
C ASN A 144 -38.49 27.74 -17.85
N ASP A 145 -38.04 27.05 -16.80
CA ASP A 145 -38.14 25.60 -16.60
C ASP A 145 -38.20 25.28 -15.09
N ASN A 146 -39.30 24.65 -14.68
CA ASN A 146 -39.56 24.30 -13.29
C ASN A 146 -38.50 23.35 -12.69
N ALA A 147 -37.67 22.69 -13.51
CA ALA A 147 -36.65 21.74 -13.04
C ALA A 147 -35.60 22.37 -12.10
N TYR A 148 -35.40 23.69 -12.16
CA TYR A 148 -34.38 24.40 -11.37
C TYR A 148 -34.94 25.11 -10.13
N CYS A 149 -36.26 25.08 -9.92
CA CYS A 149 -36.90 25.77 -8.80
C CYS A 149 -36.56 25.12 -7.44
N ASP A 150 -36.43 23.80 -7.39
CA ASP A 150 -36.05 23.08 -6.16
C ASP A 150 -34.62 23.44 -5.71
N ASP A 151 -33.70 23.53 -6.67
CA ASP A 151 -32.31 23.94 -6.44
C ASP A 151 -32.24 25.38 -5.91
N LEU A 152 -33.09 26.28 -6.43
CA LEU A 152 -33.22 27.65 -5.95
C LEU A 152 -33.72 27.71 -4.50
N GLU A 153 -34.80 26.99 -4.20
CA GLU A 153 -35.38 26.95 -2.85
C GLU A 153 -34.37 26.39 -1.84
N PHE A 154 -33.67 25.32 -2.20
CA PHE A 154 -32.60 24.77 -1.38
C PHE A 154 -31.48 25.77 -1.13
N LYS A 155 -31.06 26.53 -2.15
CA LYS A 155 -30.00 27.53 -2.00
C LYS A 155 -30.43 28.66 -1.06
N LEU A 156 -31.66 29.17 -1.22
CA LEU A 156 -32.20 30.25 -0.38
C LEU A 156 -32.33 29.85 1.09
N LYS A 157 -32.75 28.60 1.37
CA LYS A 157 -32.84 28.07 2.75
C LYS A 157 -31.49 27.92 3.45
N ASN A 158 -30.40 27.77 2.70
CA ASN A 158 -29.06 27.58 3.25
C ASN A 158 -28.24 28.89 3.31
N THR A 159 -28.70 29.97 2.68
CA THR A 159 -28.10 31.31 2.78
C THR A 159 -28.74 32.21 3.84
N LEU A 160 -29.94 31.86 4.32
CA LEU A 160 -30.62 32.48 5.48
C LEU A 160 -30.31 31.71 6.76
#